data_AF-A0A936T289-F1
#
_entry.id   AF-A0A936T289-F1
#
_cell.length_a   1.000
_cell.length_b   1.000
_cell.length_c   1.000
_cell.angle_alpha   90.00
_cell.angle_beta   90.00
_cell.angle_gamma   90.00
#
_symmetry.space_group_name_H-M   'P 1'
#
loop_
_entity.id
_entity.type
_entity.pdbx_description
1 polymer ?
#
loop_
_entity_poly.entity_id
_entity_poly.type
_entity_poly.pdbx_seq_one_letter_code
_entity_poly.pdbx_strand_id
1 'polypeptide(L)'
;MLVCSSVGTGCGGSIYAITSSGAASKIEAAEALGAERHAPYEFWYAKEHLQKAMEEAATADYGDAIKFASIAEEKAERAIMLSKQAHEGSGR
;
A
#
# COMPACT_ATOMS: atom_id res chain seq x y z
N MET A 1 -2.00 38.35 -3.95
CA MET A 1 -2.18 36.89 -4.19
C MET A 1 -1.10 36.48 -5.17
N LEU A 2 0.09 36.19 -4.65
CA LEU A 2 1.30 35.95 -5.43
C LEU A 2 1.42 34.42 -5.59
N VAL A 3 1.11 33.93 -6.79
CA VAL A 3 1.28 32.52 -7.15
C VAL A 3 2.77 32.25 -7.23
N CYS A 4 3.31 31.63 -6.19
CA CYS A 4 4.68 31.12 -6.19
C CYS A 4 4.67 29.77 -6.93
N SER A 5 4.82 29.83 -8.25
CA SER A 5 5.14 28.67 -9.08
C SER A 5 6.57 28.21 -8.78
N SER A 6 6.75 27.41 -7.74
CA SER A 6 7.98 26.66 -7.51
C SER A 6 7.98 25.40 -8.38
N VAL A 7 8.35 25.57 -9.66
CA VAL A 7 8.76 24.45 -10.53
C VAL A 7 10.20 24.12 -10.16
N GLY A 8 10.37 23.19 -9.21
CA GLY A 8 11.68 22.69 -8.78
C GLY A 8 11.53 21.35 -8.07
N THR A 9 11.81 20.27 -8.79
CA THR A 9 12.14 18.90 -8.32
C THR A 9 11.11 18.16 -7.46
N GLY A 10 10.26 17.36 -8.14
CA GLY A 10 9.72 16.11 -7.61
C GLY A 10 8.19 16.01 -7.65
N CYS A 11 7.64 15.38 -8.70
CA CYS A 11 6.29 14.82 -8.66
C CYS A 11 6.13 13.68 -7.61
N GLY A 12 7.17 13.40 -6.81
CA GLY A 12 7.23 12.34 -5.82
C GLY A 12 6.10 12.40 -4.79
N GLY A 13 5.74 13.59 -4.30
CA GLY A 13 4.61 13.72 -3.37
C GLY A 13 3.28 13.27 -3.97
N SER A 14 3.01 13.65 -5.23
CA SER A 14 1.79 13.23 -5.94
C SER A 14 1.80 11.74 -6.27
N ILE A 15 2.95 11.20 -6.71
CA ILE A 15 3.09 9.77 -7.00
C ILE A 15 2.90 8.96 -5.73
N TYR A 16 3.58 9.33 -4.64
CA TYR A 16 3.41 8.72 -3.33
C TYR A 16 1.93 8.73 -2.89
N ALA A 17 1.23 9.86 -3.00
CA ALA A 17 -0.17 9.95 -2.60
C ALA A 17 -1.06 8.96 -3.38
N ILE A 18 -0.84 8.80 -4.68
CA ILE A 18 -1.58 7.84 -5.51
C ILE A 18 -1.21 6.40 -5.13
N THR A 19 0.07 6.08 -4.99
CA THR A 19 0.52 4.71 -4.69
C THR A 19 0.12 4.28 -3.28
N SER A 20 0.27 5.14 -2.27
CA SER A 20 -0.11 4.86 -0.88
C SER A 20 -1.61 4.71 -0.70
N SER A 21 -2.42 5.53 -1.38
CA SER A 21 -3.89 5.36 -1.36
C SER A 21 -4.35 4.06 -2.05
N GLY A 22 -3.70 3.66 -3.15
CA GLY A 22 -3.93 2.37 -3.80
C GLY A 22 -3.59 1.19 -2.89
N ALA A 23 -2.43 1.26 -2.21
CA ALA A 23 -2.01 0.25 -1.24
C ALA A 23 -3.00 0.16 -0.06
N ALA A 24 -3.36 1.30 0.56
CA ALA A 24 -4.33 1.34 1.66
C ALA A 24 -5.67 0.70 1.27
N SER A 25 -6.22 1.07 0.11
CA SER A 25 -7.48 0.54 -0.39
C SER A 25 -7.44 -0.99 -0.58
N LYS A 26 -6.32 -1.53 -1.07
CA LYS A 26 -6.14 -2.98 -1.23
C LYS A 26 -5.97 -3.70 0.11
N ILE A 27 -5.30 -3.07 1.09
CA ILE A 27 -5.17 -3.63 2.44
C ILE A 27 -6.56 -3.74 3.09
N GLU A 28 -7.39 -2.70 3.00
CA GLU A 28 -8.78 -2.74 3.50
C GLU A 28 -9.58 -3.86 2.82
N ALA A 29 -9.45 -4.02 1.50
CA ALA A 29 -10.09 -5.10 0.77
C ALA A 29 -9.59 -6.50 1.20
N ALA A 30 -8.29 -6.65 1.47
CA ALA A 30 -7.71 -7.88 2.01
C ALA A 30 -8.26 -8.18 3.42
N GLU A 31 -8.34 -7.17 4.29
CA GLU A 31 -8.89 -7.28 5.64
C GLU A 31 -10.34 -7.75 5.61
N ALA A 32 -11.16 -7.14 4.75
CA ALA A 32 -12.56 -7.53 4.56
C ALA A 32 -12.74 -8.99 4.07
N LEU A 33 -11.74 -9.56 3.39
CA LEU A 33 -11.73 -10.96 2.96
C LEU A 33 -11.17 -11.92 4.04
N GLY A 34 -10.77 -11.41 5.19
CA GLY A 34 -10.19 -12.20 6.29
C GLY A 34 -8.72 -12.56 6.07
N ALA A 35 -7.96 -11.71 5.38
CA ALA A 35 -6.54 -11.97 5.09
C ALA A 35 -5.69 -12.17 6.35
N GLU A 36 -6.07 -11.63 7.51
CA GLU A 36 -5.42 -11.92 8.79
C GLU A 36 -5.33 -13.41 9.11
N ARG A 37 -6.31 -14.20 8.64
CA ARG A 37 -6.33 -15.65 8.84
C ARG A 37 -5.83 -16.41 7.62
N HIS A 38 -6.21 -15.96 6.42
CA HIS A 38 -5.99 -16.71 5.19
C HIS A 38 -4.69 -16.37 4.45
N ALA A 39 -4.13 -15.18 4.71
CA ALA A 39 -2.89 -14.69 4.12
C ALA A 39 -2.12 -13.78 5.11
N PRO A 40 -1.83 -14.26 6.34
CA PRO A 40 -1.33 -13.41 7.42
C PRO A 40 -0.01 -12.74 7.08
N TYR A 41 0.90 -13.47 6.44
CA TYR A 41 2.21 -12.94 6.09
C TYR A 41 2.08 -11.77 5.11
N GLU A 42 1.37 -11.96 4.00
CA GLU A 42 1.15 -10.93 2.98
C GLU A 42 0.43 -9.71 3.55
N PHE A 43 -0.60 -9.93 4.37
CA PHE A 43 -1.40 -8.86 4.97
C PHE A 43 -0.59 -7.98 5.92
N TRP A 44 0.08 -8.58 6.90
CA TRP A 44 0.88 -7.82 7.87
C TRP A 44 2.09 -7.18 7.22
N TYR A 45 2.75 -7.87 6.29
CA TYR A 45 3.86 -7.29 5.54
C TYR A 45 3.43 -6.08 4.72
N ALA A 46 2.22 -6.10 4.12
CA ALA A 46 1.67 -4.94 3.43
C ALA A 46 1.41 -3.76 4.38
N LYS A 47 0.82 -4.00 5.55
CA LYS A 47 0.57 -2.95 6.56
C LYS A 47 1.85 -2.30 7.04
N GLU A 48 2.85 -3.11 7.39
CA GLU A 48 4.15 -2.60 7.84
C GLU A 48 4.87 -1.79 6.74
N HIS A 49 4.79 -2.21 5.49
CA HIS A 49 5.40 -1.46 4.39
C HIS A 49 4.67 -0.16 4.08
N LEU A 50 3.33 -0.13 4.20
CA LEU A 50 2.58 1.12 4.07
C LEU A 50 2.92 2.08 5.22
N GLN A 51 3.01 1.58 6.44
CA GLN A 51 3.43 2.36 7.59
C GLN A 51 4.85 2.92 7.37
N LYS A 52 5.78 2.10 6.89
CA LYS A 52 7.13 2.54 6.55
C LYS A 52 7.14 3.60 5.45
N ALA A 53 6.29 3.45 4.43
CA ALA A 53 6.14 4.46 3.39
C ALA A 53 5.69 5.81 3.96
N MET A 54 4.79 5.81 4.95
CA MET A 54 4.33 7.02 5.64
C MET A 54 5.45 7.68 6.46
N GLU A 55 6.32 6.88 7.09
CA GLU A 55 7.50 7.38 7.80
C GLU A 55 8.47 8.11 6.86
N GLU A 56 8.81 7.50 5.72
CA GLU A 56 9.72 8.12 4.73
C GLU A 56 9.08 9.35 4.06
N ALA A 57 7.77 9.32 3.80
CA ALA A 57 7.06 10.48 3.28
C ALA A 57 7.06 11.66 4.28
N ALA A 58 7.02 11.37 5.59
CA ALA A 58 7.09 12.40 6.63
C ALA A 58 8.46 13.11 6.68
N THR A 59 9.52 12.47 6.21
CA THR A 59 10.86 13.07 6.04
C THR A 59 11.09 13.64 4.64
N ALA A 60 10.05 13.66 3.80
CA ALA A 60 10.08 14.01 2.38
C ALA A 60 10.98 13.12 1.51
N ASP A 61 11.34 11.92 1.99
CA ASP A 61 12.01 10.89 1.20
C ASP A 61 11.00 10.12 0.33
N TYR A 62 10.51 10.80 -0.71
CA TYR A 62 9.47 10.25 -1.57
C TYR A 62 9.95 9.05 -2.42
N GLY A 63 11.26 8.93 -2.68
CA GLY A 63 11.79 7.82 -3.46
C GLY A 63 11.58 6.49 -2.73
N ASP A 64 12.01 6.44 -1.47
CA ASP A 64 11.81 5.27 -0.62
C ASP A 64 10.34 5.11 -0.22
N ALA A 65 9.61 6.21 0.04
CA ALA A 65 8.18 6.14 0.32
C ALA A 65 7.39 5.47 -0.82
N ILE A 66 7.65 5.84 -2.08
CA ILE A 66 7.00 5.22 -3.25
C ILE A 66 7.36 3.74 -3.33
N LYS A 67 8.64 3.38 -3.13
CA LYS A 67 9.08 1.98 -3.15
C LYS A 67 8.36 1.14 -2.10
N PHE A 68 8.29 1.62 -0.86
CA PHE A 68 7.60 0.93 0.22
C PHE A 68 6.09 0.82 -0.05
N ALA A 69 5.45 1.89 -0.54
CA ALA A 69 4.04 1.87 -0.91
C ALA A 69 3.74 0.88 -2.05
N SER A 70 4.60 0.77 -3.06
CA SER A 70 4.45 -0.23 -4.13
C SER A 70 4.60 -1.66 -3.62
N ILE A 71 5.54 -1.92 -2.70
CA ILE A 71 5.67 -3.25 -2.07
C ILE A 71 4.42 -3.58 -1.26
N ALA A 72 3.90 -2.60 -0.50
CA ALA A 72 2.65 -2.77 0.24
C ALA A 72 1.49 -3.11 -0.68
N GLU A 73 1.37 -2.41 -1.81
CA GLU A 73 0.34 -2.64 -2.82
C GLU A 73 0.41 -4.07 -3.40
N GLU A 74 1.60 -4.52 -3.81
CA GLU A 74 1.81 -5.87 -4.37
C GLU A 74 1.47 -6.96 -3.34
N LYS A 75 1.84 -6.74 -2.08
CA LYS A 75 1.59 -7.69 -0.98
C LYS A 75 0.12 -7.74 -0.63
N ALA A 76 -0.57 -6.60 -0.57
CA ALA A 76 -2.00 -6.54 -0.36
C ALA A 76 -2.77 -7.25 -1.49
N GLU A 77 -2.32 -7.09 -2.75
CA GLU A 77 -2.90 -7.80 -3.90
C GLU A 77 -2.74 -9.33 -3.79
N ARG A 78 -1.55 -9.80 -3.38
CA ARG A 78 -1.36 -11.22 -3.06
C ARG A 78 -2.24 -11.70 -1.90
N ALA A 79 -2.40 -10.89 -0.85
CA ALA A 79 -3.26 -11.22 0.29
C ALA A 79 -4.73 -11.39 -0.14
N ILE A 80 -5.23 -10.54 -1.03
CA ILE A 80 -6.57 -10.66 -1.63
C ILE A 80 -6.70 -11.98 -2.39
N MET A 81 -5.73 -12.32 -3.24
CA MET A 81 -5.78 -13.56 -4.04
C MET A 81 -5.82 -14.80 -3.15
N LEU A 82 -4.92 -14.90 -2.17
CA LEU A 82 -4.86 -16.03 -1.25
C LEU A 82 -6.13 -16.16 -0.40
N SER A 83 -6.68 -15.04 0.06
CA SER A 83 -7.92 -15.04 0.83
C SER A 83 -9.10 -15.54 -0.01
N LYS A 84 -9.22 -15.12 -1.27
CA LYS A 84 -10.24 -15.62 -2.20
C LYS A 84 -10.11 -17.13 -2.43
N GLN A 85 -8.90 -17.62 -2.68
CA GLN A 85 -8.63 -19.05 -2.88
C GLN A 85 -9.02 -19.89 -1.65
N ALA A 86 -8.78 -19.37 -0.44
CA ALA A 86 -9.18 -20.06 0.79
C ALA A 86 -10.71 -20.20 0.91
N HIS A 87 -11.48 -19.19 0.50
CA HIS A 87 -12.94 -19.27 0.45
C HIS A 87 -13.43 -20.29 -0.60
N GLU A 88 -12.80 -20.32 -1.77
CA GLU A 88 -13.13 -21.29 -2.83
C GLU A 88 -12.78 -22.74 -2.45
N GLY A 89 -11.67 -22.94 -1.74
CA GLY A 89 -11.21 -24.25 -1.27
C GLY A 89 -12.04 -24.82 -0.11
N SER A 90 -12.76 -23.98 0.65
CA SER A 90 -13.59 -24.40 1.79
C SER A 90 -14.97 -24.94 1.40
N GLY A 91 -15.34 -24.89 0.12
CA GLY A 91 -16.67 -25.27 -0.39
C GLY A 91 -16.78 -26.65 -1.04
N ARG A 92 -15.81 -27.55 -0.84
CA ARG A 92 -15.81 -28.92 -1.41
C ARG A 92 -15.90 -30.00 -0.34
#